data_AF-A0A518A6P0-F1
#
_entry.id   AF-A0A518A6P0-F1
#
_cell.length_a   1.000
_cell.length_b   1.000
_cell.length_c   1.000
_cell.angle_alpha   90.00
_cell.angle_beta   90.00
_cell.angle_gamma   90.00
#
_symmetry.space_group_name_H-M   'P 1'
#
loop_
_entity.id
_entity.type
_entity.pdbx_description
1 polymer ?
#
loop_
_entity_poly.entity_id
_entity_poly.type
_entity_poly.pdbx_seq_one_letter_code
_entity_poly.pdbx_strand_id
1 'polypeptide(L)'
;MGKKASSTIKAGSLIQVKEGVCLPEFPEVSCAGWTGIVEEVKKKDKDRSYTIIWDETTEKKIPEAYKAQCEAQQLLYNYACLPGDDLILADSQS
;
A
#
# COMPACT_ATOMS: atom_id res chain seq x y z
N MET A 1 -15.61 16.93 0.86
CA MET A 1 -14.52 17.25 -0.09
C MET A 1 -13.25 16.55 0.38
N GLY A 2 -13.11 15.24 0.11
CA GLY A 2 -11.94 14.48 0.52
C GLY A 2 -10.76 14.88 -0.35
N LYS A 3 -9.76 15.56 0.23
CA LYS A 3 -8.54 15.93 -0.48
C LYS A 3 -7.91 14.64 -1.02
N LYS A 4 -7.66 14.57 -2.33
CA LYS A 4 -6.99 13.44 -3.00
C LYS A 4 -5.59 13.27 -2.39
N ALA A 5 -5.47 12.39 -1.39
CA ALA A 5 -4.21 12.11 -0.72
C ALA A 5 -3.13 11.65 -1.72
N SER A 6 -3.55 10.97 -2.79
CA SER A 6 -2.72 10.59 -3.94
C SER A 6 -1.86 11.72 -4.50
N SER A 7 -2.34 12.97 -4.53
CA SER A 7 -1.57 14.07 -5.13
C SER A 7 -0.34 14.47 -4.32
N THR A 8 -0.33 14.20 -3.00
CA THR A 8 0.71 14.63 -2.07
C THR A 8 1.68 13.50 -1.71
N ILE A 9 1.27 12.24 -1.89
CA ILE A 9 2.12 11.07 -1.66
C ILE A 9 3.29 11.07 -2.67
N LYS A 10 4.51 10.96 -2.15
CA LYS A 10 5.77 10.85 -2.91
C LYS A 10 6.62 9.71 -2.35
N ALA A 11 7.64 9.28 -3.09
CA ALA A 11 8.64 8.36 -2.56
C ALA A 11 9.22 8.88 -1.23
N GLY A 12 9.37 8.00 -0.25
CA GLY A 12 9.72 8.28 1.14
C GLY A 12 8.57 8.75 2.03
N SER A 13 7.34 8.89 1.51
CA SER A 13 6.20 9.28 2.34
C SER A 13 5.63 8.08 3.08
N LEU A 14 5.31 8.29 4.35
CA LEU A 14 4.50 7.35 5.11
C LEU A 14 3.06 7.43 4.63
N ILE A 15 2.47 6.27 4.39
CA ILE A 15 1.08 6.14 3.99
C ILE A 15 0.37 5.17 4.92
N GLN A 16 -0.95 5.29 4.91
CA GLN A 16 -1.86 4.37 5.55
C GLN A 16 -2.92 3.96 4.53
N VAL A 17 -3.21 2.67 4.46
CA VAL A 17 -4.27 2.13 3.62
C VAL A 17 -5.64 2.50 4.21
N LYS A 18 -6.57 2.93 3.37
CA LYS A 18 -7.94 3.29 3.78
C LYS A 18 -8.68 2.10 4.40
N GLU A 19 -9.61 2.40 5.30
CA GLU A 19 -10.50 1.38 5.85
C GLU A 19 -11.38 0.78 4.75
N GLY A 20 -11.60 -0.54 4.83
CA GLY A 20 -12.36 -1.29 3.83
C GLY A 20 -11.62 -1.62 2.54
N VAL A 21 -10.34 -1.24 2.40
CA VAL A 21 -9.50 -1.67 1.30
C VAL A 21 -9.00 -3.08 1.57
N CYS A 22 -9.25 -3.97 0.62
CA CYS A 22 -8.62 -5.27 0.53
C CYS A 22 -7.58 -5.26 -0.58
N LEU A 23 -6.62 -6.17 -0.49
CA LEU A 23 -5.67 -6.35 -1.58
C LEU A 23 -6.44 -6.80 -2.83
N PRO A 24 -6.26 -6.15 -3.99
CA PRO A 24 -6.96 -6.54 -5.21
C PRO A 24 -6.62 -7.97 -5.63
N GLU A 25 -5.43 -8.44 -5.27
CA GLU A 25 -4.97 -9.80 -5.48
C GLU A 25 -5.66 -10.79 -4.53
N PHE A 26 -5.95 -10.37 -3.28
CA PHE A 26 -6.53 -11.20 -2.23
C PHE A 26 -7.64 -10.44 -1.49
N PRO A 27 -8.89 -10.52 -1.97
CA PRO A 27 -10.02 -9.84 -1.34
C PRO A 27 -10.31 -10.34 0.08
N GLU A 28 -9.82 -11.53 0.44
CA GLU A 28 -9.87 -12.09 1.80
C GLU A 28 -8.88 -11.44 2.78
N VAL A 29 -7.82 -10.79 2.29
CA VAL A 29 -6.84 -10.08 3.11
C VAL A 29 -7.17 -8.59 3.11
N SER A 30 -7.74 -8.14 4.23
CA SER A 30 -7.94 -6.72 4.49
C SER A 30 -6.61 -6.07 4.86
N CYS A 31 -6.12 -5.19 3.99
CA CYS A 31 -4.98 -4.32 4.26
C CYS A 31 -5.41 -2.98 4.87
N ALA A 32 -6.70 -2.82 5.19
CA ALA A 32 -7.25 -1.67 5.90
C ALA A 32 -6.43 -1.29 7.15
N GLY A 33 -6.00 -0.03 7.20
CA GLY A 33 -5.19 0.48 8.32
C GLY A 33 -3.74 0.03 8.34
N TRP A 34 -3.27 -0.71 7.33
CA TRP A 34 -1.85 -1.03 7.19
C TRP A 34 -1.07 0.22 6.86
N THR A 35 0.10 0.34 7.48
CA THR A 35 1.02 1.45 7.25
C THR A 35 2.26 0.95 6.53
N GLY A 36 2.80 1.81 5.69
CA GLY A 36 4.01 1.55 4.94
C GLY A 36 4.63 2.83 4.41
N ILE A 37 5.79 2.67 3.77
CA ILE A 37 6.54 3.77 3.17
C ILE A 37 6.48 3.60 1.67
N VAL A 38 6.18 4.67 0.96
CA VAL A 38 6.21 4.66 -0.50
C VAL A 38 7.67 4.57 -0.95
N GLU A 39 8.07 3.48 -1.57
CA GLU A 39 9.40 3.36 -2.19
C GLU A 39 9.43 4.13 -3.52
N GLU A 40 8.42 3.92 -4.36
CA GLU A 40 8.40 4.46 -5.71
C GLU A 40 6.99 4.88 -6.12
N VAL A 41 6.89 5.94 -6.93
CA VAL A 41 5.63 6.40 -7.52
C VAL A 41 5.71 6.30 -9.03
N LYS A 42 4.92 5.40 -9.61
CA LYS A 42 4.77 5.26 -11.05
C LYS A 42 3.57 6.05 -11.54
N LYS A 43 3.82 7.06 -12.37
CA LYS A 43 2.76 7.83 -13.03
C LYS A 43 2.60 7.34 -14.47
N LYS A 44 1.44 6.77 -14.81
CA LYS A 44 1.10 6.31 -16.16
C LYS A 44 -0.15 7.04 -16.64
N ASP A 45 0.05 8.05 -17.49
CA ASP A 45 -1.01 8.91 -18.04
C ASP A 45 -1.84 9.61 -16.94
N LYS A 46 -3.06 9.12 -16.68
CA LYS A 46 -3.97 9.59 -15.62
C LYS A 46 -3.93 8.75 -14.34
N ASP A 47 -3.31 7.57 -14.38
CA ASP A 47 -3.23 6.65 -13.25
C ASP A 47 -1.89 6.78 -12.52
N ARG A 48 -1.92 6.60 -11.20
CA ARG A 48 -0.73 6.62 -10.35
C ARG A 48 -0.72 5.38 -9.48
N SER A 49 0.32 4.59 -9.64
CA SER A 49 0.59 3.40 -8.85
C SER A 49 1.71 3.71 -7.87
N TYR A 50 1.50 3.37 -6.61
CA TYR A 50 2.44 3.61 -5.54
C TYR A 50 2.97 2.27 -5.08
N THR A 51 4.28 2.09 -5.22
CA THR A 51 5.00 0.96 -4.65
C THR A 51 5.24 1.30 -3.19
N ILE A 52 4.61 0.55 -2.30
CA ILE A 52 4.70 0.72 -0.86
C ILE A 52 5.45 -0.46 -0.29
N ILE A 53 6.37 -0.19 0.62
CA ILE A 53 6.99 -1.18 1.48
C ILE A 53 6.23 -1.19 2.79
N TRP A 54 5.72 -2.35 3.16
CA TRP A 54 5.08 -2.56 4.44
C TRP A 54 6.10 -2.46 5.57
N ASP A 55 5.69 -1.81 6.66
CA ASP A 55 6.49 -1.74 7.86
C ASP A 55 6.61 -3.14 8.52
N GLU A 56 7.63 -3.38 9.35
CA GLU A 56 7.87 -4.70 9.97
C GLU A 56 6.67 -5.17 10.80
N THR A 57 5.93 -4.22 11.37
CA THR A 57 4.69 -4.47 12.12
C THR A 57 3.57 -4.99 11.24
N THR A 58 3.45 -4.47 10.02
CA THR A 58 2.51 -4.92 9.01
C THR A 58 2.95 -6.27 8.47
N GLU A 59 4.24 -6.46 8.20
CA GLU A 59 4.81 -7.72 7.71
C GLU A 59 4.52 -8.90 8.64
N LYS A 60 4.56 -8.69 9.96
CA LYS A 60 4.19 -9.71 10.95
C LYS A 60 2.71 -10.06 10.97
N LYS A 61 1.84 -9.16 10.50
CA LYS A 61 0.40 -9.40 10.36
C LYS A 61 0.04 -10.08 9.03
N ILE A 62 0.99 -10.15 8.09
CA ILE A 62 0.77 -10.79 6.80
C ILE A 62 0.55 -12.30 7.01
N PRO A 63 -0.61 -12.84 6.60
CA PRO A 63 -0.89 -14.26 6.73
C PRO A 63 0.03 -15.09 5.82
N GLU A 64 0.37 -16.30 6.25
CA GLU A 64 1.21 -17.22 5.43
C GLU A 64 0.58 -17.53 4.07
N ALA A 65 -0.76 -17.58 4.01
CA ALA A 65 -1.48 -17.71 2.75
C ALA A 65 -1.07 -16.63 1.75
N TYR A 66 -0.99 -15.36 2.18
CA TYR A 66 -0.55 -14.25 1.33
C TYR A 66 0.90 -14.42 0.88
N LYS A 67 1.80 -14.84 1.79
CA LYS A 67 3.21 -15.10 1.43
C LYS A 67 3.33 -16.16 0.35
N ALA A 68 2.58 -17.26 0.46
CA ALA A 68 2.57 -18.33 -0.53
C ALA A 68 2.05 -17.84 -1.90
N GLN A 69 1.04 -16.97 -1.92
CA GLN A 69 0.50 -16.43 -3.17
C GLN A 69 1.46 -15.43 -3.82
N CYS A 70 2.11 -14.57 -3.03
CA CYS A 70 3.16 -13.68 -3.51
C CYS A 70 4.32 -14.49 -4.11
N GLU A 71 4.77 -15.55 -3.44
CA GLU A 71 5.83 -16.43 -3.95
C GLU A 71 5.45 -17.08 -5.29
N ALA A 72 4.20 -17.55 -5.43
CA ALA A 72 3.68 -18.12 -6.67
C ALA A 72 3.66 -17.11 -7.83
N GLN A 73 3.46 -15.83 -7.53
CA GLN A 73 3.48 -14.75 -8.52
C GLN A 73 4.86 -14.08 -8.69
N GLN A 74 5.90 -14.57 -7.98
CA GLN A 74 7.23 -13.93 -7.93
C GLN A 74 7.15 -12.46 -7.47
N LEU A 75 6.20 -12.17 -6.59
CA LEU A 75 5.99 -10.89 -5.94
C LEU A 75 6.58 -10.91 -4.54
N LEU A 76 7.03 -9.74 -4.10
CA LEU A 76 7.55 -9.55 -2.76
C LEU A 76 6.38 -9.23 -1.82
N TYR A 77 6.15 -10.05 -0.80
CA TYR A 77 5.02 -9.86 0.14
C TYR A 77 5.15 -8.59 1.00
N ASN A 78 6.37 -8.09 1.18
CA ASN A 78 6.64 -6.82 1.86
C ASN A 78 6.44 -5.61 0.94
N TYR A 79 6.16 -5.82 -0.34
CA TYR A 79 5.82 -4.78 -1.30
C TYR A 79 4.37 -4.89 -1.73
N ALA A 80 3.70 -3.75 -1.86
CA ALA A 80 2.39 -3.67 -2.49
C ALA A 80 2.36 -2.54 -3.50
N CYS A 81 1.68 -2.80 -4.62
CA CYS A 81 1.38 -1.80 -5.62
C CYS A 81 -0.09 -1.41 -5.46
N LEU A 82 -0.35 -0.24 -4.88
CA LEU A 82 -1.72 0.25 -4.67
C LEU A 82 -1.95 1.56 -5.42
N PRO A 83 -3.18 1.79 -5.92
CA PRO A 83 -3.55 3.07 -6.49
C PRO A 83 -3.65 4.11 -5.38
N GLY A 84 -3.33 5.36 -5.69
CA GLY A 84 -3.38 6.44 -4.71
C GLY A 84 -4.78 6.73 -4.15
N ASP A 85 -5.84 6.24 -4.79
CA ASP A 85 -7.21 6.37 -4.31
C ASP A 85 -7.48 5.51 -3.07
N ASP A 86 -6.73 4.44 -2.84
CA ASP A 86 -6.86 3.55 -1.67
C ASP A 86 -5.90 3.91 -0.53
N LEU A 87 -5.09 4.95 -0.73
CA LEU A 87 -4.04 5.38 0.19
C LEU A 87 -4.37 6.71 0.83
N ILE A 88 -3.92 6.87 2.06
CA ILE A 88 -3.94 8.11 2.84
C ILE A 88 -2.50 8.45 3.14
N LEU A 89 -2.13 9.72 3.00
CA LEU A 89 -0.84 10.21 3.49
C LEU A 89 -0.87 10.18 5.02
N ALA A 90 -0.03 9.35 5.64
CA ALA A 90 0.17 9.35 7.08
C ALA A 90 1.12 10.51 7.38
N ASP A 91 0.56 11.66 7.75
CA ASP A 91 1.33 12.86 8.06
C ASP A 91 2.19 12.61 9.31
N SER A 92 3.51 12.52 9.13
CA SER A 92 4.44 12.67 10.24
C SER A 92 4.51 14.15 10.61
N GLN A 93 3.54 14.63 11.38
CA GLN A 93 3.64 15.91 12.08
C GLN A 93 4.87 15.83 13.01
N SER A 94 5.91 16.59 12.70
CA SER A 94 6.63 17.51 13.62
C SER A 94 7.77 18.21 12.88
#